data_AF-A0A8H8JR84-F1
#
_entry.id   AF-A0A8H8JR84-F1
#
_cell.length_a   1.000
_cell.length_b   1.000
_cell.length_c   1.000
_cell.angle_alpha   90.00
_cell.angle_beta   90.00
_cell.angle_gamma   90.00
#
_symmetry.space_group_name_H-M   'P 1'
#
loop_
_entity.id
_entity.type
_entity.pdbx_description
1 polymer ?
#
loop_
_entity_poly.entity_id
_entity_poly.type
_entity_poly.pdbx_seq_one_letter_code
_entity_poly.pdbx_strand_id
1 'polypeptide(L)'
;MHQGIMVGIQTVINDDPQLNGTPLLETLEILTHRVTYIVRRLPTRDPPFPQPRPIILDSYLRTPPTCKLLKNFAAGTGLAPYIIYGLPLFDMEESKEIKRRKKELEDAGAILITGRLDLAGALRLLKMRGVNSVMIEGGQRVISSMLTERHADGSVLVDTLIVTVAPKLIGFDGMGVIQQGKKLPALKHIKSEQFGVDTVIACTLVE
;
A
#
# COMPACT_ATOMS: atom_id res chain seq x y z
N MET A 1 -9.76 2.57 9.75
CA MET A 1 -8.89 2.84 8.58
C MET A 1 -7.45 2.59 9.00
N HIS A 2 -6.63 1.95 8.18
CA HIS A 2 -5.21 1.70 8.47
C HIS A 2 -4.42 3.02 8.56
N GLN A 3 -3.31 3.04 9.28
CA GLN A 3 -2.47 4.24 9.44
C GLN A 3 -1.52 4.46 8.26
N GLY A 4 -1.26 3.42 7.46
CA GLY A 4 -0.52 3.52 6.23
C GLY A 4 -1.02 2.56 5.15
N ILE A 5 -0.69 2.88 3.90
CA ILE A 5 -0.87 1.99 2.75
C ILE A 5 0.51 1.74 2.14
N MET A 6 0.90 0.48 2.04
CA MET A 6 2.20 0.06 1.54
C MET A 6 2.10 -0.56 0.16
N VAL A 7 2.96 -0.11 -0.75
CA VAL A 7 3.10 -0.65 -2.10
C VAL A 7 4.57 -0.88 -2.44
N GLY A 8 4.82 -1.75 -3.41
CA GLY A 8 6.13 -1.84 -4.04
C GLY A 8 6.35 -0.74 -5.06
N ILE A 9 7.60 -0.32 -5.28
CA ILE A 9 7.96 0.68 -6.30
C ILE A 9 7.39 0.39 -7.70
N GLN A 10 7.25 -0.88 -8.09
CA GLN A 10 6.71 -1.21 -9.42
C GLN A 10 5.27 -0.73 -9.59
N THR A 11 4.45 -0.81 -8.54
CA THR A 11 3.07 -0.30 -8.56
C THR A 11 3.06 1.22 -8.73
N VAL A 12 3.98 1.93 -8.08
CA VAL A 12 4.08 3.38 -8.26
C VAL A 12 4.46 3.75 -9.69
N ILE A 13 5.41 3.02 -10.28
CA ILE A 13 5.88 3.28 -11.66
C ILE A 13 4.78 2.95 -12.69
N ASN A 14 4.06 1.85 -12.51
CA ASN A 14 3.09 1.38 -13.50
C ASN A 14 1.75 2.11 -13.40
N ASP A 15 1.28 2.38 -12.18
CA ASP A 15 -0.11 2.75 -11.94
C ASP A 15 -0.25 4.21 -11.47
N ASP A 16 0.84 4.84 -11.00
CA ASP A 16 0.87 6.18 -10.40
C ASP A 16 -0.33 6.41 -9.44
N PRO A 17 -0.44 5.61 -8.36
CA PRO A 17 -1.64 5.55 -7.53
C PRO A 17 -1.79 6.77 -6.62
N GLN A 18 -3.00 6.99 -6.10
CA GLN A 18 -3.26 8.08 -5.15
C GLN A 18 -3.00 7.69 -3.69
N LEU A 19 -3.30 6.43 -3.31
CA LEU A 19 -3.15 5.87 -1.95
C LEU A 19 -3.68 6.75 -0.80
N ASN A 20 -4.70 7.57 -1.08
CA ASN A 20 -5.36 8.44 -0.11
C ASN A 20 -6.80 7.95 0.12
N GLY A 21 -7.35 8.25 1.30
CA GLY A 21 -8.78 8.07 1.55
C GLY A 21 -9.57 9.16 0.85
N THR A 22 -10.22 8.84 -0.27
CA THR A 22 -11.11 9.77 -0.97
C THR A 22 -12.44 9.86 -0.21
N PRO A 23 -12.90 11.04 0.22
CA PRO A 23 -14.29 11.20 0.61
C PRO A 23 -15.16 10.93 -0.61
N LEU A 24 -15.98 9.87 -0.60
CA LEU A 24 -16.96 9.63 -1.65
C LEU A 24 -17.95 10.79 -1.65
N LEU A 25 -17.92 11.61 -2.71
CA LEU A 25 -18.92 12.63 -3.01
C LEU A 25 -19.71 12.15 -4.22
N GLU A 26 -20.82 11.44 -4.01
CA GLU A 26 -21.79 11.22 -5.08
C GLU A 26 -22.70 12.45 -5.19
N THR A 27 -22.78 13.05 -6.38
CA THR A 27 -23.79 14.10 -6.67
C THR A 27 -24.98 13.42 -7.31
N LEU A 28 -26.14 13.42 -6.65
CA LEU A 28 -27.41 13.02 -7.28
C LEU A 28 -28.03 14.25 -7.94
N GLU A 29 -28.14 14.26 -9.27
CA GLU A 29 -28.99 15.23 -9.97
C GLU A 29 -30.45 14.77 -9.87
N ILE A 30 -31.21 15.38 -8.95
CA ILE A 30 -32.66 15.26 -8.94
C ILE A 30 -33.22 16.49 -9.64
N LEU A 31 -33.99 16.24 -10.71
CA LEU A 31 -34.65 17.21 -11.57
C LEU A 31 -35.10 18.48 -10.80
N THR A 32 -34.53 19.60 -11.22
CA THR A 32 -34.82 21.01 -10.90
C THR A 32 -34.11 21.68 -9.71
N HIS A 33 -33.40 20.98 -8.83
CA HIS A 33 -32.56 21.63 -7.80
C HIS A 33 -31.24 20.87 -7.61
N ARG A 34 -30.10 21.53 -7.84
CA ARG A 34 -28.77 20.99 -7.51
C ARG A 34 -28.67 20.89 -5.98
N VAL A 35 -29.00 19.75 -5.42
CA VAL A 35 -28.74 19.44 -4.00
C VAL A 35 -27.61 18.43 -3.94
N THR A 36 -26.44 18.91 -3.53
CA THR A 36 -25.30 18.03 -3.25
C THR A 36 -25.57 17.26 -1.95
N TYR A 37 -26.05 16.03 -2.05
CA TYR A 37 -26.13 15.13 -0.90
C TYR A 37 -24.81 14.40 -0.72
N ILE A 38 -24.22 14.46 0.48
CA ILE A 38 -23.10 13.60 0.83
C ILE A 38 -23.67 12.19 1.03
N VAL A 39 -23.53 11.30 0.03
CA VAL A 39 -23.82 9.86 0.18
C VAL A 39 -22.70 9.23 1.02
N ARG A 40 -22.72 9.51 2.32
CA ARG A 40 -21.86 8.86 3.31
C ARG A 40 -22.46 7.48 3.60
N ARG A 41 -21.93 6.43 2.95
CA ARG A 41 -22.12 5.03 3.43
C ARG A 41 -21.36 4.75 4.75
N LEU A 42 -20.68 5.74 5.33
CA LEU A 42 -20.08 5.66 6.66
C LEU A 42 -20.84 6.60 7.61
N PRO A 43 -21.28 6.11 8.79
CA PRO A 43 -22.04 6.92 9.74
C PRO A 43 -21.29 8.20 10.11
N THR A 44 -22.05 9.29 10.25
CA THR A 44 -21.60 10.64 10.59
C THR A 44 -21.16 10.76 12.05
N ARG A 45 -20.10 10.05 12.45
CA ARG A 45 -19.40 10.30 13.72
C ARG A 45 -17.89 10.32 13.49
N ASP A 46 -17.25 11.33 14.10
CA ASP A 46 -15.80 11.55 14.29
C ASP A 46 -15.03 12.34 13.19
N PRO A 47 -13.89 13.01 13.52
CA PRO A 47 -13.25 14.08 12.74
C PRO A 47 -12.76 13.59 11.37
N PRO A 48 -12.26 14.45 10.43
CA PRO A 48 -11.81 13.98 9.13
C PRO A 48 -10.92 12.74 9.30
N PHE A 49 -11.33 11.62 8.71
CA PHE A 49 -10.61 10.36 8.82
C PHE A 49 -9.14 10.63 8.49
N PRO A 50 -8.19 10.28 9.38
CA PRO A 50 -6.79 10.58 9.15
C PRO A 50 -6.35 9.91 7.85
N GLN A 51 -5.76 10.69 6.94
CA GLN A 51 -5.24 10.16 5.69
C GLN A 51 -4.19 9.09 6.01
N PRO A 52 -4.26 7.90 5.41
CA PRO A 52 -3.22 6.91 5.59
C PRO A 52 -1.93 7.45 4.99
N ARG A 53 -0.80 7.15 5.63
CA ARG A 53 0.51 7.51 5.08
C ARG A 53 0.87 6.59 3.92
N PRO A 54 1.19 7.10 2.72
CA PRO A 54 1.75 6.27 1.66
C PRO A 54 3.13 5.74 2.06
N ILE A 55 3.37 4.45 1.86
CA ILE A 55 4.63 3.78 2.17
C ILE A 55 5.09 3.04 0.91
N ILE A 56 6.31 3.32 0.45
CA ILE A 56 6.86 2.79 -0.79
C ILE A 56 8.11 1.99 -0.46
N LEU A 57 8.12 0.72 -0.87
CA LEU A 57 9.31 -0.13 -0.83
C LEU A 57 10.11 0.08 -2.13
N ASP A 58 11.26 0.77 -2.03
CA ASP A 58 12.05 1.19 -3.19
C ASP A 58 13.56 1.14 -2.92
N SER A 59 14.18 -0.02 -3.14
CA SER A 59 15.61 -0.26 -2.85
C SER A 59 16.56 0.75 -3.49
N TYR A 60 16.19 1.29 -4.65
CA TYR A 60 17.08 2.08 -5.51
C TYR A 60 16.57 3.50 -5.77
N LEU A 61 15.62 3.99 -4.97
CA LEU A 61 15.08 5.35 -5.08
C LEU A 61 14.58 5.67 -6.51
N ARG A 62 13.90 4.72 -7.15
CA ARG A 62 13.33 4.86 -8.51
C ARG A 62 11.99 5.60 -8.53
N THR A 63 11.41 5.91 -7.37
CA THR A 63 10.14 6.65 -7.24
C THR A 63 10.22 7.95 -8.03
N PRO A 64 9.34 8.20 -9.01
CA PRO A 64 9.35 9.46 -9.75
C PRO A 64 9.02 10.63 -8.82
N PRO A 65 9.81 11.72 -8.79
CA PRO A 65 9.51 12.89 -7.94
C PRO A 65 8.22 13.62 -8.37
N THR A 66 7.69 13.28 -9.54
CA THR A 66 6.47 13.84 -10.14
C THR A 66 5.24 12.94 -9.97
N CYS A 67 5.33 11.85 -9.20
CA CYS A 67 4.20 10.95 -8.98
C CYS A 67 3.06 11.64 -8.21
N LYS A 68 1.84 11.10 -8.32
CA LYS A 68 0.65 11.63 -7.63
C LYS A 68 0.82 11.70 -6.12
N LEU A 69 1.54 10.76 -5.51
CA LEU A 69 1.75 10.74 -4.05
C LEU A 69 2.45 12.02 -3.55
N LEU A 70 3.50 12.46 -4.25
CA LEU A 70 4.24 13.69 -3.91
C LEU A 70 3.46 14.95 -4.29
N LYS A 71 2.76 14.94 -5.44
CA LYS A 71 1.86 16.02 -5.84
C LYS A 71 0.73 16.23 -4.82
N ASN A 72 0.14 15.14 -4.31
CA ASN A 72 -0.92 15.18 -3.32
C ASN A 72 -0.43 15.79 -2.00
N PHE A 73 0.78 15.44 -1.57
CA PHE A 73 1.41 16.07 -0.41
C PHE A 73 1.65 17.57 -0.62
N ALA A 74 2.24 17.95 -1.77
CA ALA A 74 2.46 19.36 -2.11
C ALA A 74 1.15 20.17 -2.17
N ALA A 75 0.05 19.54 -2.59
CA ALA A 75 -1.29 20.13 -2.62
C ALA A 75 -2.02 20.10 -1.26
N GLY A 76 -1.44 19.52 -0.21
CA GLY A 76 -2.08 19.40 1.12
C GLY A 76 -3.23 18.41 1.19
N THR A 77 -3.36 17.52 0.19
CA THR A 77 -4.45 16.53 0.07
C THR A 77 -4.03 15.11 0.47
N GLY A 78 -2.76 14.92 0.82
CA GLY A 78 -2.20 13.66 1.32
C GLY A 78 -1.04 13.90 2.28
N LEU A 79 -0.59 12.83 2.95
CA LEU A 79 0.59 12.88 3.82
C LEU A 79 1.88 12.64 3.01
N ALA A 80 3.00 13.18 3.52
CA ALA A 80 4.32 12.92 2.94
C ALA A 80 4.60 11.40 2.87
N PRO A 81 4.95 10.87 1.69
CA PRO A 81 5.20 9.45 1.53
C PRO A 81 6.49 9.03 2.25
N TYR A 82 6.45 7.86 2.88
CA TYR A 82 7.63 7.17 3.38
C TYR A 82 8.24 6.33 2.27
N ILE A 83 9.49 6.58 1.92
CA ILE A 83 10.24 5.75 0.97
C ILE A 83 11.26 4.96 1.76
N ILE A 84 11.00 3.66 1.92
CA ILE A 84 11.93 2.73 2.54
C ILE A 84 12.88 2.25 1.46
N TYR A 85 14.17 2.57 1.63
CA TYR A 85 15.22 2.20 0.69
C TYR A 85 16.37 1.52 1.44
N GLY A 86 17.11 0.69 0.72
CA GLY A 86 18.25 -0.05 1.24
C GLY A 86 19.10 -0.51 0.09
N LEU A 87 20.31 0.02 -0.01
CA LEU A 87 21.29 -0.43 -0.98
C LEU A 87 21.80 -1.83 -0.56
N PRO A 88 22.10 -2.73 -1.50
CA PRO A 88 22.84 -3.95 -1.18
C PRO A 88 24.12 -3.58 -0.41
N LEU A 89 24.35 -4.25 0.72
CA LEU A 89 25.55 -4.11 1.57
C LEU A 89 26.78 -4.64 0.82
N PHE A 90 27.24 -3.92 -0.19
CA PHE A 90 28.54 -4.12 -0.82
C PHE A 90 29.18 -2.76 -1.03
N ASP A 91 29.71 -2.21 0.07
CA ASP A 91 30.98 -1.48 0.15
C ASP A 91 31.33 -0.48 -0.98
N MET A 92 30.36 0.30 -1.44
CA MET A 92 30.64 1.45 -2.30
C MET A 92 30.00 2.69 -1.71
N GLU A 93 30.85 3.71 -1.55
CA GLU A 93 30.46 5.09 -1.33
C GLU A 93 29.19 5.41 -2.10
N GLU A 94 28.22 6.06 -1.44
CA GLU A 94 26.92 6.31 -2.04
C GLU A 94 27.10 7.02 -3.40
N SER A 95 26.74 6.32 -4.47
CA SER A 95 26.94 6.79 -5.84
C SER A 95 26.38 8.19 -6.00
N LYS A 96 27.04 9.03 -6.81
CA LYS A 96 26.55 10.37 -7.17
C LYS A 96 25.08 10.35 -7.61
N GLU A 97 24.67 9.28 -8.28
CA GLU A 97 23.29 9.08 -8.69
C GLU A 97 22.34 8.90 -7.50
N ILE A 98 22.66 8.05 -6.53
CA ILE A 98 21.81 7.87 -5.33
C ILE A 98 21.72 9.18 -4.54
N LYS A 99 22.84 9.91 -4.38
CA LYS A 99 22.84 11.23 -3.72
C LYS A 99 21.91 12.22 -4.44
N ARG A 100 21.96 12.27 -5.78
CA ARG A 100 21.07 13.10 -6.60
C ARG A 100 19.60 12.70 -6.39
N ARG A 101 19.29 11.40 -6.47
CA ARG A 101 17.93 10.87 -6.32
C ARG A 101 17.34 11.12 -4.94
N LYS A 102 18.16 11.00 -3.88
CA LYS A 102 17.76 11.36 -2.51
C LYS A 102 17.29 12.80 -2.43
N LYS A 103 18.15 13.71 -2.89
CA LYS A 103 17.86 15.14 -2.88
C LYS A 103 16.58 15.45 -3.66
N GLU A 104 16.43 14.89 -4.86
CA GLU A 104 15.22 15.09 -5.67
C GLU A 104 13.93 14.65 -4.98
N LEU A 105 13.98 13.53 -4.26
CA LEU A 105 12.81 13.01 -3.56
C LEU A 105 12.51 13.80 -2.29
N GLU A 106 13.54 14.19 -1.53
CA GLU A 106 13.40 15.05 -0.35
C GLU A 106 12.87 16.44 -0.72
N ASP A 107 13.40 17.05 -1.79
CA ASP A 107 12.94 18.33 -2.34
C ASP A 107 11.47 18.24 -2.81
N ALA A 108 11.04 17.08 -3.30
CA ALA A 108 9.64 16.80 -3.66
C ALA A 108 8.73 16.48 -2.45
N GLY A 109 9.28 16.40 -1.23
CA GLY A 109 8.54 16.17 0.00
C GLY A 109 8.44 14.71 0.47
N ALA A 110 9.25 13.80 -0.07
CA ALA A 110 9.36 12.45 0.44
C ALA A 110 10.15 12.41 1.77
N ILE A 111 9.80 11.46 2.64
CA ILE A 111 10.59 11.15 3.83
C ILE A 111 11.32 9.84 3.57
N LEU A 112 12.64 9.91 3.42
CA LEU A 112 13.48 8.76 3.12
C LEU A 112 13.86 8.01 4.40
N ILE A 113 13.69 6.69 4.39
CA ILE A 113 13.98 5.81 5.51
C ILE A 113 14.95 4.74 5.05
N THR A 114 16.17 4.78 5.58
CA THR A 114 17.15 3.73 5.34
C THR A 114 16.78 2.49 6.14
N GLY A 115 16.73 1.33 5.48
CA GLY A 115 16.45 0.06 6.13
C GLY A 115 16.79 -1.14 5.24
N ARG A 116 17.04 -2.29 5.87
CA ARG A 116 17.03 -3.56 5.11
C ARG A 116 15.60 -3.79 4.61
N LEU A 117 15.49 -4.13 3.32
CA LEU A 117 14.21 -4.36 2.66
C LEU A 117 13.67 -5.79 2.86
N ASP A 118 14.11 -6.48 3.92
CA ASP A 118 13.31 -7.60 4.44
C ASP A 118 12.00 -7.02 5.01
N LEU A 119 10.87 -7.63 4.65
CA LEU A 119 9.56 -7.04 4.95
C LEU A 119 9.31 -6.95 6.46
N ALA A 120 9.80 -7.92 7.23
CA ALA A 120 9.75 -7.89 8.69
C ALA A 120 10.49 -6.66 9.25
N GLY A 121 11.66 -6.32 8.69
CA GLY A 121 12.44 -5.13 9.02
C GLY A 121 11.70 -3.83 8.67
N ALA A 122 11.10 -3.76 7.48
CA ALA A 122 10.26 -2.63 7.10
C ALA A 122 9.08 -2.43 8.07
N LEU A 123 8.37 -3.50 8.43
CA LEU A 123 7.27 -3.45 9.41
C LEU A 123 7.73 -2.97 10.80
N ARG A 124 8.90 -3.44 11.27
CA ARG A 124 9.50 -2.95 12.53
C ARG A 124 9.85 -1.46 12.44
N LEU A 125 10.44 -1.00 11.34
CA LEU A 125 10.78 0.42 11.11
C LEU A 125 9.55 1.32 11.13
N LEU A 126 8.42 0.84 10.59
CA LEU A 126 7.14 1.52 10.61
C LEU A 126 6.54 1.57 12.02
N LYS A 127 6.60 0.46 12.78
CA LYS A 127 6.16 0.40 14.18
C LYS A 127 6.90 1.41 15.06
N MET A 128 8.23 1.50 14.91
CA MET A 128 9.05 2.48 15.65
C MET A 128 8.70 3.95 15.32
N ARG A 129 8.09 4.19 14.15
CA ARG A 129 7.59 5.51 13.73
C ARG A 129 6.12 5.76 14.07
N GLY A 130 5.51 4.87 14.87
CA GLY A 130 4.12 5.00 15.30
C GLY A 130 3.09 4.51 14.29
N VAL A 131 3.50 3.85 13.21
CA VAL A 131 2.59 3.19 12.26
C VAL A 131 2.34 1.76 12.75
N ASN A 132 1.20 1.57 13.40
CA ASN A 132 0.79 0.31 14.04
C ASN A 132 -0.10 -0.57 13.15
N SER A 133 -0.60 -0.03 12.04
CA SER A 133 -1.49 -0.76 11.14
C SER A 133 -1.28 -0.30 9.70
N VAL A 134 -1.03 -1.26 8.81
CA VAL A 134 -0.71 -1.01 7.41
C VAL A 134 -1.58 -1.89 6.53
N MET A 135 -2.20 -1.29 5.51
CA MET A 135 -2.78 -2.03 4.41
C MET A 135 -1.72 -2.24 3.34
N ILE A 136 -1.60 -3.45 2.82
CA ILE A 136 -0.67 -3.75 1.73
C ILE A 136 -1.48 -3.89 0.45
N GLU A 137 -1.14 -3.09 -0.56
CA GLU A 137 -1.82 -3.10 -1.85
C GLU A 137 -0.84 -3.31 -2.99
N GLY A 138 -1.33 -3.96 -4.05
CA GLY A 138 -0.60 -4.07 -5.32
C GLY A 138 0.72 -4.83 -5.23
N GLY A 139 1.34 -5.02 -6.40
CA GLY A 139 2.67 -5.62 -6.52
C GLY A 139 2.72 -7.10 -6.12
N GLN A 140 2.62 -7.99 -7.12
CA GLN A 140 2.75 -9.45 -6.95
C GLN A 140 3.93 -9.84 -6.04
N ARG A 141 5.09 -9.21 -6.21
CA ARG A 141 6.29 -9.49 -5.41
C ARG A 141 6.08 -9.17 -3.92
N VAL A 142 5.49 -8.03 -3.59
CA VAL A 142 5.27 -7.61 -2.20
C VAL A 142 4.25 -8.52 -1.54
N ILE A 143 3.11 -8.76 -2.20
CA ILE A 143 2.07 -9.66 -1.68
C ILE A 143 2.62 -11.08 -1.50
N SER A 144 3.31 -11.62 -2.51
CA SER A 144 3.92 -12.95 -2.42
C SER A 144 4.92 -13.07 -1.28
N SER A 145 5.78 -12.07 -1.08
CA SER A 145 6.72 -12.03 0.03
C SER A 145 5.99 -11.92 1.38
N MET A 146 4.97 -11.06 1.53
CA MET A 146 4.18 -10.97 2.76
C MET A 146 3.53 -12.30 3.16
N LEU A 147 3.06 -13.08 2.19
CA LEU A 147 2.44 -14.39 2.44
C LEU A 147 3.45 -15.49 2.79
N THR A 148 4.70 -15.37 2.36
CA THR A 148 5.70 -16.46 2.44
C THR A 148 6.83 -16.20 3.42
N GLU A 149 7.14 -14.95 3.72
CA GLU A 149 8.13 -14.57 4.72
C GLU A 149 7.54 -14.65 6.14
N ARG A 150 8.42 -14.58 7.14
CA ARG A 150 8.10 -14.70 8.57
C ARG A 150 8.88 -13.69 9.39
N HIS A 151 8.37 -13.39 10.57
CA HIS A 151 9.13 -12.70 11.61
C HIS A 151 10.28 -13.59 12.11
N ALA A 152 11.20 -13.00 12.88
CA ALA A 152 12.35 -13.71 13.42
C ALA A 152 11.97 -14.83 14.40
N ASP A 153 10.79 -14.72 15.04
CA ASP A 153 10.21 -15.73 15.92
C ASP A 153 9.42 -16.82 15.16
N GLY A 154 9.38 -16.77 13.83
CA GLY A 154 8.67 -17.72 12.97
C GLY A 154 7.20 -17.38 12.72
N SER A 155 6.66 -16.33 13.35
CA SER A 155 5.27 -15.92 13.14
C SER A 155 5.03 -15.31 11.75
N VAL A 156 3.79 -15.41 11.26
CA VAL A 156 3.38 -14.84 9.96
C VAL A 156 3.43 -13.31 9.98
N LEU A 157 3.72 -12.69 8.84
CA LEU A 157 3.75 -11.22 8.71
C LEU A 157 2.35 -10.59 8.54
N VAL A 158 1.34 -11.39 8.24
CA VAL A 158 0.00 -10.94 7.84
C VAL A 158 -1.03 -11.38 8.86
N ASP A 159 -1.65 -10.41 9.54
CA ASP A 159 -2.73 -10.66 10.50
C ASP A 159 -4.06 -11.01 9.80
N THR A 160 -4.35 -10.36 8.67
CA THR A 160 -5.61 -10.51 7.94
C THR A 160 -5.39 -10.40 6.44
N LEU A 161 -5.94 -11.35 5.70
CA LEU A 161 -5.98 -11.38 4.25
C LEU A 161 -7.40 -11.09 3.77
N ILE A 162 -7.54 -10.08 2.93
CA ILE A 162 -8.80 -9.75 2.25
C ILE A 162 -8.67 -10.18 0.79
N VAL A 163 -9.57 -11.07 0.34
CA VAL A 163 -9.61 -11.59 -1.03
C VAL A 163 -10.89 -11.13 -1.69
N THR A 164 -10.78 -10.40 -2.80
CA THR A 164 -11.93 -10.00 -3.62
C THR A 164 -12.01 -10.87 -4.85
N VAL A 165 -13.15 -11.51 -5.07
CA VAL A 165 -13.44 -12.35 -6.24
C VAL A 165 -14.50 -11.65 -7.08
N ALA A 166 -14.14 -11.28 -8.30
CA ALA A 166 -15.05 -10.72 -9.30
C ALA A 166 -15.47 -11.81 -10.30
N PRO A 167 -16.70 -11.75 -10.86
CA PRO A 167 -17.18 -12.70 -11.86
C PRO A 167 -16.60 -12.38 -13.26
N LYS A 168 -15.26 -12.38 -13.38
CA LYS A 168 -14.53 -12.04 -14.60
C LYS A 168 -13.45 -13.07 -14.90
N LEU A 169 -13.29 -13.41 -16.18
CA LEU A 169 -12.19 -14.24 -16.68
C LEU A 169 -11.09 -13.32 -17.22
N ILE A 170 -9.86 -13.46 -16.71
CA ILE A 170 -8.73 -12.57 -17.05
C ILE A 170 -7.84 -13.15 -18.18
N GLY A 171 -8.08 -14.39 -18.60
CA GLY A 171 -7.28 -15.05 -19.64
C GLY A 171 -5.83 -15.32 -19.20
N PHE A 172 -4.96 -15.62 -20.16
CA PHE A 172 -3.57 -16.03 -19.90
C PHE A 172 -2.66 -14.91 -19.37
N ASP A 173 -3.01 -13.65 -19.65
CA ASP A 173 -2.28 -12.47 -19.18
C ASP A 173 -2.56 -12.14 -17.71
N GLY A 174 -3.42 -12.92 -17.06
CA GLY A 174 -3.69 -12.80 -15.63
C GLY A 174 -2.44 -13.03 -14.80
N MET A 175 -2.03 -12.02 -14.05
CA MET A 175 -0.93 -12.17 -13.10
C MET A 175 -1.40 -12.97 -11.88
N GLY A 176 -0.82 -14.15 -11.68
CA GLY A 176 -1.01 -14.93 -10.45
C GLY A 176 -0.48 -14.17 -9.23
N VAL A 177 -0.96 -14.49 -8.03
CA VAL A 177 -0.52 -13.80 -6.80
C VAL A 177 0.95 -14.10 -6.45
N ILE A 178 1.49 -15.25 -6.92
CA ILE A 178 2.74 -15.83 -6.38
C ILE A 178 3.59 -16.44 -7.49
N GLN A 179 4.91 -16.30 -7.35
CA GLN A 179 5.89 -16.91 -8.24
C GLN A 179 5.97 -18.42 -8.03
N GLN A 180 6.12 -19.18 -9.11
CA GLN A 180 6.16 -20.66 -9.07
C GLN A 180 7.19 -21.19 -8.06
N GLY A 181 6.83 -22.23 -7.31
CA GLY A 181 7.75 -22.98 -6.44
C GLY A 181 7.73 -22.64 -4.94
N LYS A 182 6.97 -21.64 -4.48
CA LYS A 182 6.80 -21.36 -3.05
C LYS A 182 5.56 -22.07 -2.48
N LYS A 183 5.71 -22.82 -1.37
CA LYS A 183 4.60 -23.42 -0.62
C LYS A 183 3.79 -22.31 0.06
N LEU A 184 2.47 -22.44 0.02
CA LEU A 184 1.56 -21.47 0.61
C LEU A 184 1.08 -21.84 2.00
N PRO A 185 0.84 -20.83 2.87
CA PRO A 185 0.14 -21.06 4.10
C PRO A 185 -1.31 -21.46 3.79
N ALA A 186 -1.87 -22.34 4.62
CA ALA A 186 -3.30 -22.57 4.59
C ALA A 186 -4.03 -21.30 5.07
N LEU A 187 -5.26 -21.11 4.60
CA LEU A 187 -6.10 -19.98 5.01
C LEU A 187 -7.20 -20.49 5.93
N LYS A 188 -7.41 -19.76 7.03
CA LYS A 188 -8.58 -19.94 7.89
C LYS A 188 -9.59 -18.86 7.53
N HIS A 189 -10.73 -19.30 7.01
CA HIS A 189 -11.86 -18.42 6.72
C HIS A 189 -12.38 -17.74 8.01
N ILE A 190 -12.71 -16.45 7.91
CA ILE A 190 -13.35 -15.67 8.98
C ILE A 190 -14.78 -15.32 8.56
N LYS A 191 -14.93 -14.66 7.40
CA LYS A 191 -16.21 -14.16 6.90
C LYS A 191 -16.16 -13.98 5.39
N SER A 192 -17.30 -14.20 4.73
CA SER A 192 -17.51 -13.78 3.34
C SER A 192 -18.73 -12.88 3.25
N GLU A 193 -18.68 -11.87 2.40
CA GLU A 193 -19.78 -10.94 2.18
C GLU A 193 -19.79 -10.46 0.73
N GLN A 194 -20.99 -10.26 0.18
CA GLN A 194 -21.18 -9.81 -1.19
C GLN A 194 -21.20 -8.27 -1.24
N PHE A 195 -20.38 -7.70 -2.12
CA PHE A 195 -20.32 -6.27 -2.38
C PHE A 195 -20.61 -6.01 -3.87
N GLY A 196 -21.89 -5.76 -4.17
CA GLY A 196 -22.35 -5.65 -5.56
C GLY A 196 -22.25 -7.01 -6.28
N VAL A 197 -21.48 -7.05 -7.36
CA VAL A 197 -21.25 -8.30 -8.12
C VAL A 197 -20.06 -9.10 -7.59
N ASP A 198 -19.25 -8.51 -6.71
CA ASP A 198 -18.03 -9.10 -6.18
C ASP A 198 -18.31 -9.77 -4.82
N THR A 199 -17.50 -10.79 -4.49
CA THR A 199 -17.47 -11.40 -3.16
C THR A 199 -16.16 -11.05 -2.46
N VAL A 200 -16.25 -10.54 -1.24
CA VAL A 200 -15.10 -10.25 -0.39
C VAL A 200 -15.00 -11.30 0.70
N ILE A 201 -13.82 -11.90 0.84
CA ILE A 201 -13.52 -12.97 1.79
C ILE A 201 -12.42 -12.49 2.73
N ALA A 202 -12.67 -12.51 4.03
CA ALA A 202 -11.69 -12.26 5.06
C ALA A 202 -11.15 -13.59 5.62
N CYS A 203 -9.83 -13.70 5.69
CA CYS A 203 -9.11 -14.88 6.17
C CYS A 203 -7.96 -14.49 7.12
N THR A 204 -7.53 -15.41 7.98
CA THR A 204 -6.19 -15.39 8.56
C THR A 204 -5.31 -16.44 7.89
N LEU A 205 -3.99 -16.29 8.00
CA LEU A 205 -3.05 -17.36 7.67
C LEU A 205 -3.04 -18.39 8.80
N VAL A 206 -2.89 -19.66 8.46
CA VAL A 206 -2.62 -20.75 9.40
C VAL A 206 -1.11 -20.94 9.47
N GLU A 207 -0.58 -21.02 10.69
CA GLU A 207 0.84 -21.28 10.97
C GLU A 207 1.31 -22.66 10.47
#